data_AF-A0A157K9G5-F1
#
_entry.id   AF-A0A157K9G5-F1
#
_cell.length_a   1.000
_cell.length_b   1.000
_cell.length_c   1.000
_cell.angle_alpha   90.00
_cell.angle_beta   90.00
_cell.angle_gamma   90.00
#
_symmetry.space_group_name_H-M   'P 1'
#
loop_
_entity.id
_entity.type
_entity.pdbx_description
1 polymer ?
#
loop_
_entity_poly.entity_id
_entity_poly.type
_entity_poly.pdbx_seq_one_letter_code
_entity_poly.pdbx_strand_id
1 'polypeptide(L)'
;MSLYRTGLAILLLGIAQACAILPAWADIDPPRYDSNLFCRLRANTPDGFSDIAMAQCLASQRHALDRIRMEWLELPEEIQTGCDEFTRRRDPLNYVAMQSCIEAQKRRIPPAPEVELSPEDYSSTPR
;
A
#
# COMPACT_ATOMS: atom_id res chain seq x y z
N MET A 1 48.37 16.60 -30.40
CA MET A 1 47.99 15.96 -29.11
C MET A 1 46.83 16.71 -28.42
N SER A 2 45.68 16.93 -29.10
CA SER A 2 44.59 17.78 -28.55
C SER A 2 43.19 17.17 -28.65
N LEU A 3 43.08 15.89 -29.07
CA LEU A 3 41.80 15.20 -29.27
C LEU A 3 41.38 14.33 -28.07
N TYR A 4 42.28 14.04 -27.13
CA TYR A 4 41.99 13.18 -25.96
C TYR A 4 41.27 13.90 -24.82
N ARG A 5 41.31 15.25 -24.77
CA ARG A 5 40.72 16.03 -23.66
C ARG A 5 39.21 16.27 -23.81
N THR A 6 38.69 16.32 -25.03
CA THR A 6 37.26 16.58 -25.28
C THR A 6 36.38 15.34 -25.13
N GLY A 7 36.91 14.14 -25.39
CA GLY A 7 36.16 12.89 -25.22
C GLY A 7 35.78 12.57 -23.77
N LEU A 8 36.61 12.99 -22.81
CA LEU A 8 36.43 12.66 -21.39
C LEU A 8 35.33 13.51 -20.73
N ALA A 9 35.12 14.75 -21.20
CA ALA A 9 34.07 15.64 -20.70
C ALA A 9 32.66 15.19 -21.13
N ILE A 10 32.51 14.65 -22.35
CA ILE A 10 31.23 14.17 -22.87
C ILE A 10 30.82 12.86 -22.17
N LEU A 11 31.79 12.00 -21.86
CA LEU A 11 31.54 10.75 -21.14
C LEU A 11 31.05 10.98 -19.69
N LEU A 12 31.55 12.02 -19.03
CA LEU A 12 31.10 12.38 -17.67
C LEU A 12 29.70 13.02 -17.66
N LEU A 13 29.32 13.77 -18.70
CA LEU A 13 27.98 14.37 -18.79
C LEU A 13 26.88 13.31 -19.02
N GLY A 14 27.18 12.23 -19.73
CA GLY A 14 26.24 11.14 -20.00
C GLY A 14 25.89 10.29 -18.75
N ILE A 15 26.82 10.14 -17.81
CA ILE A 15 26.60 9.33 -16.59
C ILE A 15 25.65 10.05 -15.61
N ALA A 16 25.68 11.38 -15.55
CA ALA A 16 24.82 12.16 -14.65
C ALA A 16 23.33 12.13 -15.04
N GLN A 17 23.02 11.94 -16.33
CA GLN A 17 21.64 11.97 -16.83
C GLN A 17 20.89 10.65 -16.66
N ALA A 18 21.60 9.54 -16.43
CA ALA A 18 21.01 8.21 -16.23
C ALA A 18 20.38 8.01 -14.83
N CYS A 19 20.65 8.87 -13.85
CA CYS A 19 20.09 8.75 -12.49
C CYS A 19 18.71 9.42 -12.31
N ALA A 20 18.18 10.13 -13.31
CA ALA A 20 16.94 10.91 -13.16
C ALA A 20 15.65 10.17 -13.56
N ILE A 21 15.74 8.91 -14.02
CA ILE A 21 14.58 8.10 -14.43
C ILE A 21 14.45 6.87 -13.53
N LEU A 22 14.69 7.03 -12.22
CA LEU A 22 14.11 6.08 -11.28
C LEU A 22 12.64 6.42 -11.20
N PRO A 23 11.71 5.51 -11.58
CA PRO A 23 10.31 5.73 -11.30
C PRO A 23 10.24 6.00 -9.80
N ALA A 24 9.64 7.12 -9.42
CA ALA A 24 9.24 7.30 -8.04
C ALA A 24 8.40 6.06 -7.71
N TRP A 25 8.94 5.18 -6.89
CA TRP A 25 8.22 4.05 -6.32
C TRP A 25 7.18 4.70 -5.41
N ALA A 26 6.10 5.15 -6.03
CA ALA A 26 4.95 5.74 -5.38
C ALA A 26 4.51 4.75 -4.30
N ASP A 27 4.26 5.28 -3.11
CA ASP A 27 4.06 4.58 -1.83
C ASP A 27 3.52 3.14 -2.00
N ILE A 28 4.47 2.19 -1.99
CA ILE A 28 4.18 0.75 -1.88
C ILE A 28 3.50 0.43 -0.55
N ASP A 29 3.65 1.32 0.44
CA ASP A 29 3.11 1.15 1.77
C ASP A 29 1.67 1.69 1.86
N PRO A 30 0.81 1.07 2.69
CA PRO A 30 -0.46 1.66 3.05
C PRO A 30 -0.27 3.01 3.78
N PRO A 31 -1.30 3.88 3.77
CA PRO A 31 -1.29 5.18 4.44
C PRO A 31 -0.81 5.11 5.89
N ARG A 32 -0.06 6.13 6.32
CA ARG A 32 0.46 6.23 7.69
C ARG A 32 -0.54 6.96 8.59
N TYR A 33 -1.05 6.26 9.60
CA TYR A 33 -1.92 6.83 10.63
C TYR A 33 -1.20 6.92 11.98
N ASP A 34 -1.53 7.95 12.76
CA ASP A 34 -1.00 8.10 14.12
C ASP A 34 -1.76 7.22 15.12
N SER A 35 -1.41 5.94 15.13
CA SER A 35 -1.94 4.95 16.08
C SER A 35 -1.69 5.34 17.54
N ASN A 36 -0.61 6.09 17.83
CA ASN A 36 -0.32 6.51 19.20
C ASN A 36 -1.32 7.56 19.67
N LEU A 37 -1.60 8.56 18.85
CA LEU A 37 -2.63 9.56 19.15
C LEU A 37 -4.00 8.90 19.30
N PHE A 38 -4.41 8.05 18.35
CA PHE A 38 -5.69 7.34 18.42
C PHE A 38 -5.82 6.52 19.70
N CYS A 39 -4.80 5.71 20.02
CA CYS A 39 -4.84 4.86 21.21
C CYS A 39 -4.75 5.64 22.51
N ARG A 40 -4.00 6.76 22.54
CA ARG A 40 -3.95 7.64 23.70
C ARG A 40 -5.33 8.24 23.97
N LEU A 41 -6.04 8.71 22.95
CA LEU A 41 -7.38 9.24 23.11
C LEU A 41 -8.34 8.19 23.68
N ARG A 42 -8.25 6.93 23.25
CA ARG A 42 -9.08 5.84 23.78
C ARG A 42 -8.69 5.36 25.18
N ALA A 43 -7.42 5.46 25.53
CA ALA A 43 -6.91 5.06 26.84
C ALA A 43 -7.23 6.07 27.94
N ASN A 44 -7.62 7.30 27.60
CA ASN A 44 -8.13 8.27 28.56
C ASN A 44 -9.59 7.96 28.88
N THR A 45 -9.87 7.62 30.13
CA THR A 45 -11.21 7.40 30.68
C THR A 45 -11.54 8.46 31.75
N PRO A 46 -12.80 8.54 32.23
CA PRO A 46 -13.13 9.40 33.37
C PRO A 46 -12.31 9.11 34.64
N ASP A 47 -11.81 7.88 34.79
CA ASP A 47 -10.99 7.44 35.94
C ASP A 47 -9.48 7.67 35.73
N GLY A 48 -9.08 8.24 34.59
CA GLY A 48 -7.70 8.54 34.25
C GLY A 48 -7.16 7.76 33.03
N PHE A 49 -5.84 7.74 32.87
CA PHE A 49 -5.19 7.04 31.78
C PHE A 49 -5.02 5.54 32.10
N SER A 50 -5.40 4.67 31.16
CA SER A 50 -5.24 3.22 31.28
C SER A 50 -4.13 2.69 30.39
N ASP A 51 -2.99 2.29 30.99
CA ASP A 51 -1.88 1.66 30.29
C ASP A 51 -2.29 0.34 29.60
N ILE A 52 -3.20 -0.41 30.23
CA ILE A 52 -3.73 -1.67 29.68
C ILE A 52 -4.53 -1.38 28.41
N ALA A 53 -5.43 -0.38 28.44
CA ALA A 53 -6.21 0.00 27.27
C ALA A 53 -5.32 0.53 26.13
N MET A 54 -4.28 1.31 26.46
CA MET A 54 -3.29 1.78 25.49
C MET A 54 -2.58 0.61 24.81
N ALA A 55 -2.05 -0.33 25.58
CA ALA A 55 -1.32 -1.48 25.07
C ALA A 55 -2.20 -2.37 24.18
N GLN A 56 -3.44 -2.65 24.61
CA GLN A 56 -4.40 -3.42 23.82
C GLN A 56 -4.76 -2.72 22.51
N CYS A 57 -5.00 -1.41 22.55
CA CYS A 57 -5.28 -0.64 21.34
C CYS A 57 -4.10 -0.69 20.36
N LEU A 58 -2.88 -0.45 20.83
CA LEU A 58 -1.69 -0.49 19.97
C LEU A 58 -1.46 -1.88 19.36
N ALA A 59 -1.68 -2.95 20.13
CA ALA A 59 -1.60 -4.31 19.61
C ALA A 59 -2.61 -4.56 18.49
N SER A 60 -3.84 -4.10 18.66
CA SER A 60 -4.88 -4.20 17.62
C SER A 60 -4.54 -3.38 16.37
N GLN A 61 -4.03 -2.15 16.52
CA GLN A 61 -3.60 -1.31 15.39
C GLN A 61 -2.46 -1.95 14.60
N ARG A 62 -1.45 -2.51 15.29
CA ARG A 62 -0.33 -3.22 14.65
C ARG A 62 -0.82 -4.43 13.88
N HIS A 63 -1.64 -5.26 14.52
CA HIS A 63 -2.20 -6.43 13.86
C HIS A 63 -3.01 -6.07 12.61
N ALA A 64 -3.82 -5.01 12.68
CA ALA A 64 -4.58 -4.53 11.52
C ALA A 64 -3.66 -4.04 10.38
N LEU A 65 -2.63 -3.24 10.71
CA LEU A 65 -1.65 -2.76 9.73
C LEU A 65 -0.87 -3.90 9.08
N ASP A 66 -0.44 -4.90 9.85
CA ASP A 66 0.29 -6.06 9.34
C ASP A 66 -0.56 -6.84 8.33
N ARG A 67 -1.87 -7.02 8.60
CA ARG A 67 -2.79 -7.62 7.63
C ARG A 67 -2.97 -6.77 6.38
N ILE A 68 -3.15 -5.45 6.51
CA ILE A 68 -3.27 -4.55 5.36
C ILE A 68 -2.02 -4.63 4.49
N ARG A 69 -0.82 -4.60 5.08
CA ARG A 69 0.45 -4.66 4.34
C ARG A 69 0.61 -5.93 3.50
N MET A 70 0.17 -7.08 4.01
CA MET A 70 0.29 -8.34 3.29
C MET A 70 -0.49 -8.34 1.97
N GLU A 71 -1.62 -7.64 1.91
CA GLU A 71 -2.49 -7.64 0.73
C GLU A 71 -2.49 -6.31 -0.04
N TRP A 72 -1.86 -5.25 0.49
CA TRP A 72 -2.01 -3.87 0.00
C TRP A 72 -1.76 -3.75 -1.51
N LEU A 73 -0.65 -4.32 -1.99
CA LEU A 73 -0.26 -4.29 -3.40
C LEU A 73 -1.15 -5.15 -4.31
N GLU A 74 -1.90 -6.11 -3.73
CA GLU A 74 -2.82 -6.98 -4.45
C GLU A 74 -4.23 -6.37 -4.54
N LEU A 75 -4.52 -5.35 -3.72
CA LEU A 75 -5.81 -4.66 -3.75
C LEU A 75 -5.90 -3.78 -5.00
N PRO A 76 -7.05 -3.79 -5.70
CA PRO A 76 -7.37 -2.78 -6.71
C PRO A 76 -7.21 -1.36 -6.15
N GLU A 77 -6.70 -0.44 -6.97
CA GLU A 77 -6.46 0.96 -6.61
C GLU A 77 -7.73 1.65 -6.07
N GLU A 78 -8.90 1.27 -6.57
CA GLU A 78 -10.19 1.77 -6.13
C GLU A 78 -10.49 1.40 -4.67
N ILE A 79 -10.11 0.20 -4.21
CA ILE A 79 -10.25 -0.20 -2.81
C ILE A 79 -9.26 0.55 -1.95
N GLN A 80 -7.99 0.63 -2.40
CA GLN A 80 -6.93 1.33 -1.66
C GLN A 80 -7.35 2.78 -1.38
N THR A 81 -7.68 3.52 -2.44
CA THR A 81 -8.07 4.93 -2.37
C THR A 81 -9.40 5.10 -1.63
N GLY A 82 -10.41 4.29 -1.96
CA GLY A 82 -11.72 4.39 -1.34
C GLY A 82 -11.71 4.12 0.16
N CYS A 83 -10.91 3.17 0.63
CA CYS A 83 -10.78 2.87 2.05
C CYS A 83 -9.85 3.82 2.81
N ASP A 84 -8.82 4.40 2.17
CA ASP A 84 -8.07 5.52 2.74
C ASP A 84 -9.00 6.72 2.95
N GLU A 85 -9.72 7.16 1.92
CA GLU A 85 -10.66 8.27 2.02
C GLU A 85 -11.75 8.04 3.06
N PHE A 86 -12.34 6.84 3.07
CA PHE A 86 -13.33 6.45 4.08
C PHE A 86 -12.78 6.61 5.49
N THR A 87 -11.53 6.20 5.71
CA THR A 87 -10.87 6.31 7.02
C THR A 87 -10.55 7.76 7.35
N ARG A 88 -10.10 8.56 6.37
CA ARG A 88 -9.82 10.00 6.53
C ARG A 88 -11.02 10.83 6.97
N ARG A 89 -12.23 10.41 6.58
CA ARG A 89 -13.48 11.05 7.03
C ARG A 89 -13.82 10.74 8.49
N ARG A 90 -13.09 9.82 9.15
CA ARG A 90 -13.28 9.45 10.55
C ARG A 90 -12.10 9.91 11.39
N ASP A 91 -12.32 10.90 12.25
CA ASP A 91 -11.33 11.31 13.25
C ASP A 91 -11.60 10.58 14.58
N PRO A 92 -10.61 9.88 15.18
CA PRO A 92 -9.23 9.72 14.72
C PRO A 92 -9.01 8.53 13.78
N LEU A 93 -8.06 8.73 12.85
CA LEU A 93 -7.64 7.75 11.86
C LEU A 93 -7.12 6.48 12.53
N ASN A 94 -7.53 5.30 12.05
CA ASN A 94 -7.10 4.04 12.62
C ASN A 94 -7.16 2.87 11.62
N TYR A 95 -6.20 1.95 11.74
CA TYR A 95 -6.03 0.82 10.83
C TYR A 95 -7.13 -0.22 10.94
N VAL A 96 -7.75 -0.38 12.11
CA VAL A 96 -8.88 -1.32 12.29
C VAL A 96 -10.07 -0.92 11.42
N ALA A 97 -10.40 0.37 11.34
CA ALA A 97 -11.45 0.89 10.48
C ALA A 97 -11.12 0.71 8.99
N MET A 98 -9.88 0.98 8.60
CA MET A 98 -9.41 0.80 7.22
C MET A 98 -9.49 -0.67 6.79
N GLN A 99 -8.99 -1.58 7.62
CA GLN A 99 -9.09 -3.02 7.40
C GLN A 99 -10.54 -3.47 7.25
N SER A 100 -11.43 -3.00 8.13
CA SER A 100 -12.85 -3.34 8.06
C SER A 100 -13.49 -2.85 6.75
N CYS A 101 -13.06 -1.69 6.24
CA CYS A 101 -13.48 -1.21 4.92
C CYS A 101 -12.99 -2.12 3.79
N ILE A 102 -11.71 -2.51 3.81
CA ILE A 102 -11.12 -3.41 2.80
C ILE A 102 -11.87 -4.74 2.79
N GLU A 103 -12.07 -5.36 3.95
CA GLU A 103 -12.82 -6.62 4.09
C GLU A 103 -14.26 -6.49 3.57
N ALA A 104 -14.91 -5.34 3.77
CA ALA A 104 -16.26 -5.09 3.26
C ALA A 104 -16.29 -4.88 1.74
N GLN A 105 -15.32 -4.19 1.16
CA GLN A 105 -15.22 -3.96 -0.28
C GLN A 105 -14.85 -5.23 -1.03
N LYS A 106 -13.90 -6.04 -0.51
CA LYS A 106 -13.54 -7.35 -1.09
C LYS A 106 -14.75 -8.27 -1.24
N ARG A 107 -15.71 -8.23 -0.30
CA ARG A 107 -16.95 -9.04 -0.38
C ARG A 107 -17.94 -8.54 -1.43
N ARG A 108 -17.80 -7.30 -1.90
CA ARG A 108 -18.71 -6.67 -2.88
C ARG A 108 -18.18 -6.71 -4.31
N ILE A 109 -16.91 -7.02 -4.51
CA ILE A 109 -16.33 -7.23 -5.83
C ILE A 109 -16.72 -8.65 -6.29
N PRO A 110 -17.53 -8.80 -7.35
CA PRO A 110 -17.75 -10.12 -7.93
C PRO A 110 -16.41 -10.69 -8.38
N PRO A 111 -16.17 -12.01 -8.24
CA PRO A 111 -14.95 -12.62 -8.75
C PRO A 111 -14.77 -12.25 -10.22
N ALA A 112 -13.55 -11.91 -10.62
CA ALA A 112 -13.24 -11.69 -12.04
C ALA A 112 -13.79 -12.88 -12.83
N PRO A 113 -14.41 -12.66 -14.01
CA PRO A 113 -14.92 -13.77 -14.80
C PRO A 113 -13.77 -14.76 -15.00
N GLU A 114 -13.96 -16.00 -14.53
CA GLU A 114 -13.03 -17.08 -14.83
C GLU A 114 -12.87 -17.06 -16.34
N VAL A 115 -11.65 -16.81 -16.80
CA VAL A 115 -11.32 -16.97 -18.22
C VAL A 115 -11.49 -18.46 -18.46
N GLU A 116 -12.69 -18.84 -18.91
CA GLU A 116 -12.99 -20.16 -19.40
C GLU A 116 -12.04 -20.37 -20.57
N LEU A 117 -10.91 -21.04 -20.29
CA LEU A 117 -9.96 -21.47 -21.29
C LEU A 117 -10.73 -22.42 -22.21
N SER A 118 -11.23 -21.84 -23.30
CA SER A 118 -12.00 -22.58 -24.29
C SER A 118 -11.12 -23.75 -24.77
N PRO A 119 -11.59 -25.01 -24.68
CA PRO A 119 -10.80 -26.19 -25.05
C PRO A 119 -10.35 -26.28 -26.51
N GLU A 120 -10.61 -25.27 -27.33
CA GLU A 120 -10.42 -25.31 -28.78
C GLU A 120 -8.97 -25.05 -29.22
N ASP A 121 -8.07 -24.62 -28.32
CA ASP A 121 -6.67 -24.31 -28.68
C ASP A 121 -5.70 -25.51 -28.59
N TYR A 122 -6.22 -26.73 -28.39
CA TYR A 122 -5.40 -27.96 -28.32
C TYR A 122 -5.32 -28.77 -29.63
N SER A 123 -5.95 -28.30 -30.72
CA SER A 123 -5.98 -29.04 -32.00
C SER A 123 -5.20 -28.32 -33.09
N SER A 124 -3.87 -28.29 -32.95
CA SER A 124 -2.97 -27.90 -34.04
C SER A 124 -1.70 -28.74 -34.00
N THR A 125 -1.84 -30.04 -34.25
CA THR A 125 -0.71 -30.90 -34.62
C THR A 125 -0.41 -30.69 -36.11
N PRO A 126 0.78 -30.20 -36.49
CA PRO A 126 1.21 -30.22 -37.89
C PRO A 126 1.55 -31.65 -38.30
N ARG A 127 1.16 -31.98 -39.54
CA ARG A 127 1.22 -33.29 -40.22
C ARG A 127 2.50 -34.09 -40.05
#